data_AF-A0A5D0SC79-F1
#
_entry.id   AF-A0A5D0SC79-F1
#
_cell.length_a   1.000
_cell.length_b   1.000
_cell.length_c   1.000
_cell.angle_alpha   90.00
_cell.angle_beta   90.00
_cell.angle_gamma   90.00
#
_symmetry.space_group_name_H-M   'P 1'
#
loop_
_entity.id
_entity.type
_entity.pdbx_description
1 polymer ?
#
loop_
_entity_poly.entity_id
_entity_poly.type
_entity_poly.pdbx_seq_one_letter_code
_entity_poly.pdbx_strand_id
1 'polypeptide(L)'
;MKISKLALALVVMMPATAALAQDYDAAGMQAGLTMIETNVGNAFQTYNIDADPTTLTLAQLVEIVGILNDPGKSSGGESAKASIEAALRRE
;
A
#
# COMPACT_ATOMS: atom_id res chain seq x y z
N MET A 1 -19.36 -55.17 28.26
CA MET A 1 -17.97 -55.07 28.73
C MET A 1 -17.11 -54.49 27.62
N LYS A 2 -16.64 -53.25 27.77
CA LYS A 2 -15.39 -52.69 27.23
C LYS A 2 -15.25 -51.27 27.76
N ILE A 3 -14.32 -51.15 28.71
CA ILE A 3 -13.94 -49.92 29.40
C ILE A 3 -12.68 -49.42 28.69
N SER A 4 -12.71 -48.21 28.15
CA SER A 4 -11.51 -47.41 27.84
C SER A 4 -11.78 -46.02 28.39
N LYS A 5 -11.44 -45.75 29.65
CA LYS A 5 -10.14 -45.23 30.13
C LYS A 5 -9.69 -43.98 29.38
N LEU A 6 -9.77 -42.85 30.10
CA LEU A 6 -8.79 -41.76 30.23
C LEU A 6 -8.22 -41.14 28.92
N ALA A 7 -8.11 -39.83 28.75
CA ALA A 7 -7.81 -38.82 29.75
C ALA A 7 -8.23 -37.42 29.27
N LEU A 8 -8.58 -36.62 30.27
CA LEU A 8 -8.62 -35.17 30.24
C LEU A 8 -7.22 -34.62 29.92
N ALA A 9 -7.07 -33.95 28.78
CA ALA A 9 -5.94 -33.05 28.53
C ALA A 9 -6.51 -31.64 28.40
N LEU A 10 -6.59 -30.97 29.54
CA LEU A 10 -6.78 -29.53 29.64
C LEU A 10 -5.52 -28.87 29.08
N VAL A 11 -5.57 -28.36 27.85
CA VAL A 11 -4.62 -27.34 27.38
C VAL A 11 -5.38 -26.02 27.35
N VAL A 12 -5.59 -25.46 28.55
CA VAL A 12 -5.81 -24.03 28.72
C VAL A 12 -4.44 -23.45 29.08
N MET A 13 -4.07 -22.38 28.39
CA MET A 13 -2.82 -21.59 28.46
C MET A 13 -1.80 -21.89 27.38
N MET A 14 -1.97 -21.25 26.22
CA MET A 14 -0.92 -20.39 25.67
C MET A 14 -1.57 -19.17 24.98
N PRO A 15 -1.22 -17.93 25.35
CA PRO A 15 -1.61 -16.74 24.59
C PRO A 15 -0.67 -16.64 23.38
N ALA A 16 -0.98 -17.38 22.30
CA ALA A 16 -0.24 -17.28 21.06
C ALA A 16 -0.99 -16.47 19.99
N THR A 17 -1.91 -15.60 20.40
CA THR A 17 -2.78 -14.82 19.50
C THR A 17 -2.38 -13.35 19.32
N ALA A 18 -1.12 -12.96 19.61
CA ALA A 18 -0.69 -11.57 19.42
C ALA A 18 0.59 -11.39 18.57
N ALA A 19 1.55 -12.32 18.60
CA ALA A 19 2.85 -12.11 17.94
C ALA A 19 2.89 -12.48 16.44
N LEU A 20 1.89 -13.22 15.93
CA LEU A 20 1.84 -13.64 14.52
C LEU A 20 0.90 -12.80 13.65
N ALA A 21 0.21 -11.81 14.23
CA ALA A 21 -0.62 -10.87 13.48
C ALA A 21 0.13 -9.58 13.09
N GLN A 22 1.26 -9.26 13.73
CA GLN A 22 2.02 -8.03 13.48
C GLN A 22 3.10 -8.16 12.39
N ASP A 23 3.49 -9.38 12.02
CA ASP A 23 4.47 -9.65 10.97
C ASP A 23 3.79 -10.07 9.65
N TYR A 24 2.48 -9.85 9.55
CA TYR A 24 1.71 -10.04 8.32
C TYR A 24 2.08 -8.92 7.34
N ASP A 25 3.25 -9.10 6.74
CA ASP A 25 3.76 -8.48 5.52
C ASP A 25 4.19 -7.00 5.59
N ALA A 26 4.88 -6.59 6.66
CA ALA A 26 5.54 -5.28 6.68
C ALA A 26 6.53 -5.11 5.50
N ALA A 27 7.24 -6.18 5.14
CA ALA A 27 8.19 -6.19 4.03
C ALA A 27 7.50 -6.05 2.66
N GLY A 28 6.41 -6.77 2.41
CA GLY A 28 5.65 -6.65 1.17
C GLY A 28 4.88 -5.35 1.06
N MET A 29 4.37 -4.81 2.18
CA MET A 29 3.82 -3.45 2.20
C MET A 29 4.87 -2.41 1.85
N GLN A 30 6.08 -2.48 2.44
CA GLN A 30 7.19 -1.59 2.09
C GLN A 30 7.59 -1.73 0.61
N ALA A 31 7.73 -2.95 0.10
CA ALA A 31 8.03 -3.17 -1.31
C ALA A 31 6.95 -2.61 -2.25
N GLY A 32 5.67 -2.76 -1.87
CA GLY A 32 4.54 -2.19 -2.60
C GLY A 32 4.56 -0.66 -2.63
N LEU A 33 4.87 -0.03 -1.49
CA LEU A 33 5.04 1.42 -1.40
C LEU A 33 6.19 1.92 -2.28
N THR A 34 7.36 1.28 -2.22
CA THR A 34 8.51 1.64 -3.07
C THR A 34 8.19 1.53 -4.56
N MET A 35 7.41 0.52 -4.95
CA MET A 35 6.97 0.38 -6.34
C MET A 35 6.04 1.53 -6.76
N ILE A 36 5.12 1.92 -5.88
CA ILE A 36 4.22 3.06 -6.11
C ILE A 36 5.03 4.36 -6.23
N GLU A 37 5.93 4.64 -5.29
CA GLU A 37 6.81 5.81 -5.31
C GLU A 37 7.64 5.86 -6.59
N THR A 38 8.17 4.72 -7.04
CA THR A 38 8.92 4.62 -8.30
C THR A 38 8.06 4.97 -9.50
N ASN A 39 6.83 4.44 -9.59
CA ASN A 39 5.91 4.74 -10.67
C ASN A 39 5.50 6.21 -10.70
N VAL A 40 5.24 6.80 -9.52
CA VAL A 40 4.92 8.22 -9.39
C VAL A 40 6.13 9.08 -9.75
N GLY A 41 7.34 8.72 -9.33
CA GLY A 41 8.57 9.41 -9.69
C GLY A 41 8.83 9.41 -11.20
N ASN A 42 8.60 8.29 -11.88
CA ASN A 42 8.67 8.20 -13.34
C ASN A 42 7.65 9.12 -14.02
N ALA A 43 6.43 9.22 -13.48
CA ALA A 43 5.42 10.13 -13.97
C ALA A 43 5.83 11.60 -13.77
N PHE A 44 6.38 11.96 -12.61
CA PHE A 44 6.87 13.32 -12.36
C PHE A 44 7.94 13.73 -13.36
N GLN A 45 8.89 12.84 -13.67
CA GLN A 45 9.88 13.08 -14.72
C GLN A 45 9.21 13.24 -16.10
N THR A 46 8.24 12.37 -16.42
CA THR A 46 7.52 12.40 -17.71
C THR A 46 6.75 13.71 -17.92
N TYR A 47 6.16 14.26 -16.85
CA TYR A 47 5.37 15.49 -16.89
C TYR A 47 6.14 16.75 -16.46
N ASN A 48 7.44 16.63 -16.22
CA ASN A 48 8.31 17.70 -15.73
C ASN A 48 7.71 18.40 -14.50
N ILE A 49 7.36 17.60 -13.50
CA ILE A 49 6.87 18.02 -12.18
C ILE A 49 8.04 17.91 -11.20
N ASP A 50 8.35 19.02 -10.53
CA ASP A 50 9.40 19.09 -9.51
C ASP A 50 8.78 18.77 -8.14
N ALA A 51 8.68 17.48 -7.83
CA ALA A 51 8.19 16.96 -6.56
C ALA A 51 8.89 15.64 -6.22
N ASP A 52 9.00 15.33 -4.92
CA ASP A 52 9.59 14.07 -4.45
C ASP A 52 8.47 13.11 -3.98
N PRO A 53 8.28 11.95 -4.65
CA PRO A 53 7.23 11.00 -4.28
C PRO A 53 7.40 10.43 -2.87
N THR A 54 8.61 10.40 -2.30
CA THR A 54 8.88 9.87 -0.96
C THR A 54 8.40 10.81 0.15
N THR A 55 8.12 12.07 -0.19
CA THR A 55 7.57 13.07 0.75
C THR A 55 6.05 13.08 0.77
N LEU A 56 5.40 12.32 -0.12
CA LEU A 56 3.96 12.29 -0.27
C LEU A 56 3.31 11.31 0.69
N THR A 57 2.08 11.64 1.08
CA THR A 57 1.25 10.71 1.83
C THR A 57 0.81 9.54 0.94
N LEU A 58 0.48 8.40 1.55
CA LEU A 58 -0.08 7.25 0.82
C LEU A 58 -1.34 7.62 0.02
N ALA A 59 -2.18 8.51 0.57
CA ALA A 59 -3.39 8.97 -0.10
C ALA A 59 -3.07 9.72 -1.40
N GLN A 60 -2.09 10.63 -1.37
CA GLN A 60 -1.62 11.36 -2.55
C GLN A 60 -1.01 10.42 -3.59
N LEU A 61 -0.16 9.48 -3.15
CA LEU A 61 0.44 8.47 -4.02
C LEU A 61 -0.63 7.63 -4.75
N VAL A 62 -1.64 7.14 -4.04
CA VAL A 62 -2.73 6.35 -4.62
C VAL A 62 -3.59 7.19 -5.57
N GLU A 63 -3.88 8.45 -5.26
CA GLU A 63 -4.62 9.34 -6.15
C GLU A 63 -3.87 9.58 -7.46
N ILE A 64 -2.56 9.82 -7.38
CA ILE A 64 -1.70 10.00 -8.56
C ILE A 64 -1.67 8.71 -9.40
N VAL A 65 -1.47 7.54 -8.78
CA VAL A 65 -1.55 6.26 -9.49
C VAL A 65 -2.93 6.06 -10.15
N GLY A 66 -4.01 6.48 -9.49
CA GLY A 66 -5.35 6.46 -10.07
C GLY A 66 -5.46 7.34 -11.32
N ILE A 67 -4.88 8.53 -11.31
CA ILE A 67 -4.84 9.45 -12.46
C ILE A 67 -4.05 8.83 -13.62
N LEU A 68 -2.90 8.20 -13.34
CA LEU A 68 -2.04 7.58 -14.34
C LEU A 68 -2.70 6.39 -15.04
N ASN A 69 -3.50 5.62 -14.29
CA ASN A 69 -4.24 4.48 -14.81
C ASN A 69 -5.59 4.85 -15.44
N ASP A 70 -6.03 6.10 -15.33
CA ASP A 70 -7.25 6.59 -15.96
C ASP A 70 -6.95 7.07 -17.39
N PRO A 71 -7.39 6.34 -18.44
CA PRO A 71 -7.10 6.70 -19.82
C PRO A 71 -7.75 8.03 -20.23
N GLY A 72 -8.80 8.48 -19.54
CA GLY A 72 -9.44 9.78 -19.76
C GLY A 72 -8.65 10.96 -19.21
N LYS A 73 -7.80 10.73 -18.20
CA LYS A 73 -6.93 11.77 -17.61
C LYS A 73 -5.48 11.71 -18.08
N SER A 74 -5.03 10.54 -18.54
CA SER A 74 -3.67 10.28 -19.03
C SER A 74 -3.45 10.69 -20.51
N SER A 75 -4.52 10.81 -21.30
CA SER A 75 -4.47 10.94 -22.77
C SER A 75 -4.00 12.30 -23.31
N GLY A 76 -3.86 13.32 -22.46
CA GLY A 76 -3.24 14.60 -22.81
C GLY A 76 -2.26 14.98 -21.72
N GLY A 77 -0.95 14.95 -22.01
CA GLY A 77 0.09 15.11 -21.00
C GLY A 77 -0.05 16.36 -20.11
N GLU A 78 -0.64 17.44 -20.63
CA GLU A 78 -0.99 18.64 -19.86
C GLU A 78 -2.16 18.43 -18.87
N SER A 79 -3.21 17.70 -19.27
CA SER A 79 -4.34 17.36 -18.40
C SER A 79 -3.94 16.40 -17.29
N ALA A 80 -3.07 15.44 -17.60
CA ALA A 80 -2.49 14.52 -16.63
C ALA A 80 -1.65 15.29 -15.61
N LYS A 81 -0.75 16.15 -16.11
CA LYS A 81 0.08 17.02 -15.26
C LYS A 81 -0.77 17.87 -14.31
N ALA A 82 -1.77 18.59 -14.83
CA ALA A 82 -2.62 19.46 -14.02
C ALA A 82 -3.38 18.67 -12.93
N SER A 83 -3.82 17.45 -13.25
CA SER A 83 -4.51 16.58 -12.29
C SER A 83 -3.55 16.10 -11.19
N ILE A 84 -2.31 15.77 -11.54
CA ILE A 84 -1.26 15.36 -10.59
C ILE A 84 -0.89 16.53 -9.69
N GLU A 85 -0.65 17.71 -10.25
CA GLU A 85 -0.37 18.93 -9.47
C GLU A 85 -1.52 19.31 -8.54
N ALA A 86 -2.78 19.03 -8.92
CA ALA A 86 -3.93 19.21 -8.06
C ALA A 86 -3.94 18.22 -6.88
N ALA A 87 -3.57 16.96 -7.12
CA ALA A 87 -3.45 15.94 -6.06
C ALA A 87 -2.34 16.32 -5.05
N LEU A 88 -1.23 16.89 -5.52
CA LEU A 88 -0.13 17.35 -4.66
C LEU A 88 -0.52 18.49 -3.70
N ARG A 89 -1.53 19.29 -4.04
CA ARG A 89 -1.99 20.44 -3.22
C ARG A 89 -3.05 20.07 -2.19
N ARG A 90 -3.52 18.82 -2.17
CA ARG A 90 -4.46 18.34 -1.16
C ARG A 90 -3.67 17.82 0.03
N GLU A 91 -3.71 18.57 1.12
CA GLU A 91 -3.24 18.16 2.45
C GLU A 91 -4.37 17.48 3.23
#